data_AF-A0A2W5T7E4-F1
#
_entry.id   AF-A0A2W5T7E4-F1
#
_cell.length_a   1.000
_cell.length_b   1.000
_cell.length_c   1.000
_cell.angle_alpha   90.00
_cell.angle_beta   90.00
_cell.angle_gamma   90.00
#
_symmetry.space_group_name_H-M   'P 1'
#
loop_
_entity.id
_entity.type
_entity.pdbx_description
1 polymer ?
#
loop_
_entity_poly.entity_id
_entity_poly.type
_entity_poly.pdbx_seq_one_letter_code
_entity_poly.pdbx_strand_id
1 'polypeptide(L)'
;MGFAPGVTFDIGATINDRQAVVFRGVLTSLFLSNIISLGASFETLVGEHLGLSVGGAVAVIGGGLEAPAGIAATVPVRLSYLFFSRPDDQLARRGLALFFELAPGVTFAGGQGRGGARPFGPPLAVTAVLGLSYVWW
;
A
#
# COMPACT_ATOMS: atom_id res chain seq x y z
N MET A 1 2.72 -2.76 -18.31
CA MET A 1 1.90 -2.43 -17.12
C MET A 1 0.90 -3.55 -16.94
N GLY A 2 0.88 -4.21 -15.78
CA GLY A 2 -0.13 -5.22 -15.46
C GLY A 2 -1.14 -4.64 -14.47
N PHE A 3 -2.42 -4.97 -14.64
CA PHE A 3 -3.46 -4.67 -13.66
C PHE A 3 -3.83 -5.96 -12.94
N ALA A 4 -3.95 -5.91 -11.62
CA ALA A 4 -4.34 -7.04 -10.80
C ALA A 4 -5.30 -6.59 -9.71
N PRO A 5 -6.34 -7.38 -9.41
CA PRO A 5 -7.14 -7.17 -8.23
C PRO A 5 -6.28 -7.44 -6.99
N GLY A 6 -6.47 -6.61 -5.97
CA GLY A 6 -5.81 -6.75 -4.69
C GLY A 6 -6.72 -6.32 -3.56
N VAL A 7 -6.42 -6.81 -2.37
CA VAL A 7 -7.08 -6.41 -1.13
C VAL A 7 -6.04 -5.70 -0.28
N THR A 8 -6.41 -4.53 0.24
CA THR A 8 -5.61 -3.80 1.22
C THR A 8 -6.37 -3.77 2.53
N PHE A 9 -5.68 -4.09 3.61
CA PHE A 9 -6.19 -3.94 4.97
C PHE A 9 -5.30 -2.97 5.74
N ASP A 10 -5.93 -2.07 6.48
CA ASP A 10 -5.27 -1.06 7.30
C ASP A 10 -5.74 -1.21 8.75
N ILE A 11 -4.80 -1.27 9.68
CA ILE A 11 -5.04 -1.27 11.12
C ILE A 11 -4.22 -0.15 11.71
N GLY A 12 -4.88 0.82 12.34
CA GLY A 12 -4.19 2.00 12.86
C GLY A 12 -4.67 2.44 14.22
N ALA A 13 -3.83 3.24 14.88
CA ALA A 13 -4.14 3.94 16.11
C ALA A 13 -4.03 5.45 15.88
N THR A 14 -5.03 6.18 16.31
CA THR A 14 -5.03 7.65 16.30
C THR A 14 -4.17 8.18 17.45
N ILE A 15 -3.22 9.06 17.14
CA ILE A 15 -2.41 9.75 18.15
C ILE A 15 -3.14 11.01 18.61
N ASN A 16 -3.65 11.79 17.65
CA ASN A 16 -4.42 13.02 17.86
C ASN A 16 -5.55 13.06 16.82
N ASP A 17 -6.46 14.05 16.92
CA ASP A 17 -7.60 14.19 16.00
C ASP A 17 -7.18 14.19 14.52
N ARG A 18 -6.00 14.76 14.23
CA ARG A 18 -5.46 14.89 12.87
C ARG A 18 -4.40 13.86 12.50
N GLN A 19 -3.86 13.07 13.43
CA GLN A 19 -2.69 12.20 13.16
C GLN A 19 -2.93 10.75 13.61
N ALA A 20 -2.53 9.80 12.78
CA ALA A 20 -2.58 8.37 13.12
C ALA A 20 -1.34 7.62 12.61
N VAL A 21 -1.04 6.52 13.30
CA VAL A 21 -0.11 5.50 12.81
C VAL A 21 -0.93 4.36 12.26
N VAL A 22 -0.67 3.97 11.02
CA VAL A 22 -1.41 2.93 10.30
C VAL A 22 -0.44 1.85 9.84
N PHE A 23 -0.67 0.64 10.30
CA PHE A 23 -0.06 -0.57 9.77
C PHE A 23 -0.90 -1.07 8.60
N ARG A 24 -0.24 -1.33 7.48
CA ARG A 24 -0.88 -1.71 6.22
C ARG A 24 -0.40 -3.06 5.77
N GLY A 25 -1.34 -3.92 5.41
CA GLY A 25 -1.06 -5.11 4.63
C GLY A 25 -1.76 -5.04 3.28
N VAL A 26 -1.01 -5.32 2.22
CA VAL A 26 -1.52 -5.40 0.85
C VAL A 26 -1.30 -6.82 0.36
N LEU A 27 -2.37 -7.46 -0.10
CA LEU A 27 -2.30 -8.76 -0.76
C LEU A 27 -2.86 -8.61 -2.18
N THR A 28 -1.98 -8.70 -3.16
CA THR A 28 -2.34 -8.58 -4.59
C THR A 28 -1.94 -9.85 -5.31
N SER A 29 -2.86 -10.39 -6.12
CA SER A 29 -2.57 -11.54 -6.96
C SER A 29 -2.45 -11.05 -8.40
N LEU A 30 -1.22 -10.99 -8.92
CA LEU A 30 -1.01 -10.90 -10.36
C LEU A 30 -1.16 -12.31 -10.92
N PHE A 31 -1.72 -12.45 -12.13
CA PHE A 31 -1.97 -13.73 -12.82
C PHE A 31 -0.78 -14.73 -12.85
N LEU A 32 0.45 -14.29 -12.53
CA LEU A 32 1.67 -15.08 -12.49
C LEU A 32 2.52 -14.92 -11.21
N SER A 33 2.12 -14.06 -10.26
CA SER A 33 2.89 -13.76 -9.04
C SER A 33 2.03 -13.17 -7.93
N ASN A 34 2.19 -13.65 -6.70
CA ASN A 34 1.52 -13.06 -5.54
C ASN A 34 2.43 -12.03 -4.89
N ILE A 35 1.92 -10.82 -4.67
CA ILE A 35 2.62 -9.77 -3.93
C ILE A 35 1.96 -9.62 -2.57
N ILE A 36 2.74 -9.87 -1.53
CA ILE A 36 2.36 -9.63 -0.14
C ILE A 36 3.22 -8.49 0.37
N SER A 37 2.61 -7.36 0.70
CA SER A 37 3.30 -6.20 1.27
C SER A 37 2.84 -5.95 2.69
N LEU A 38 3.79 -5.67 3.57
CA LEU A 38 3.54 -5.22 4.94
C LEU A 38 4.31 -3.93 5.18
N GLY A 39 3.64 -2.94 5.77
CA GLY A 39 4.26 -1.66 6.03
C GLY A 39 3.62 -0.89 7.17
N ALA A 40 4.27 0.20 7.53
CA ALA A 40 3.76 1.17 8.46
C ALA A 40 3.79 2.55 7.80
N SER A 41 2.75 3.33 8.03
CA SER A 41 2.63 4.68 7.52
C SER A 41 2.11 5.62 8.59
N PHE A 42 2.55 6.86 8.51
CA PHE A 42 2.01 7.96 9.28
C PHE A 42 0.96 8.67 8.43
N GLU A 43 -0.24 8.83 8.97
CA GLU A 43 -1.36 9.49 8.32
C GLU A 43 -1.65 10.82 9.00
N THR A 44 -1.75 11.89 8.21
CA THR A 44 -2.15 13.22 8.63
C THR A 44 -3.37 13.68 7.84
N LEU A 45 -4.37 14.23 8.53
CA LEU A 45 -5.52 14.86 7.89
C LEU A 45 -5.20 16.32 7.55
N VAL A 46 -5.52 16.73 6.33
CA VAL A 46 -5.34 18.07 5.79
C VAL A 46 -6.73 18.66 5.52
N GLY A 47 -7.37 19.13 6.59
CA GLY A 47 -8.75 19.61 6.56
C GLY A 47 -9.78 18.51 6.83
N GLU A 48 -11.03 18.73 6.41
CA GLU A 48 -12.16 17.84 6.73
C GLU A 48 -12.22 16.61 5.85
N HIS A 49 -11.75 16.72 4.60
CA HIS A 49 -11.93 15.69 3.58
C HIS A 49 -10.63 15.01 3.15
N LEU A 50 -9.49 15.70 3.21
CA LEU A 50 -8.24 15.20 2.65
C LEU A 50 -7.38 14.56 3.74
N GLY A 51 -6.80 13.41 3.41
CA GLY A 51 -5.77 12.75 4.21
C GLY A 51 -4.53 12.48 3.38
N LEU A 52 -3.38 12.62 4.00
CA LEU A 52 -2.08 12.28 3.42
C LEU A 52 -1.41 11.24 4.31
N SER A 53 -0.92 10.15 3.72
CA SER A 53 -0.17 9.11 4.40
C SER A 53 1.18 8.89 3.72
N VAL A 54 2.23 8.74 4.52
CA VAL A 54 3.59 8.41 4.03
C VAL A 54 4.18 7.34 4.93
N GLY A 55 4.80 6.32 4.35
CA GLY A 55 5.32 5.20 5.11
C GLY A 55 6.46 4.45 4.46
N GLY A 56 6.82 3.34 5.09
CA GLY A 56 7.74 2.34 4.56
C GLY A 56 7.04 0.98 4.54
N ALA A 57 7.21 0.24 3.45
CA ALA A 57 6.68 -1.10 3.30
C ALA A 57 7.71 -2.04 2.67
N VAL A 58 7.68 -3.29 3.12
CA VAL A 58 8.45 -4.39 2.55
C VAL A 58 7.45 -5.33 1.88
N ALA A 59 7.70 -5.64 0.61
CA ALA A 59 6.91 -6.58 -0.17
C ALA A 59 7.71 -7.83 -0.48
N VAL A 60 7.05 -8.98 -0.39
CA VAL A 60 7.53 -10.24 -0.94
C VAL A 60 6.75 -10.47 -2.23
N ILE A 61 7.49 -10.61 -3.32
CA ILE A 61 6.97 -10.95 -4.64
C ILE A 61 7.21 -12.44 -4.81
N GLY A 62 6.18 -13.24 -4.55
CA GLY A 62 6.20 -14.67 -4.81
C GLY A 62 6.18 -14.91 -6.31
N GLY A 63 7.22 -15.56 -6.83
CA GLY A 63 7.15 -16.13 -8.17
C GLY A 63 6.28 -17.39 -8.17
N GLY A 64 5.58 -17.66 -9.27
CA GLY A 64 4.96 -18.97 -9.49
C GLY A 64 5.98 -20.11 -9.43
N LEU A 65 5.56 -21.34 -9.75
CA LEU A 65 6.40 -22.57 -9.71
C LEU A 65 7.77 -22.44 -10.40
N GLU A 66 7.97 -21.44 -11.27
CA GLU A 66 9.18 -21.23 -12.06
C GLU A 66 9.87 -19.86 -11.87
N ALA A 67 9.28 -18.93 -11.12
CA ALA A 67 9.86 -17.58 -10.95
C ALA A 67 10.53 -17.43 -9.57
N PRO A 68 11.74 -16.85 -9.49
CA PRO A 68 12.42 -16.63 -8.21
C PRO A 68 11.65 -15.61 -7.37
N ALA A 69 11.54 -15.89 -6.07
CA ALA A 69 10.95 -14.95 -5.12
C ALA A 69 11.80 -13.67 -5.03
N GLY A 70 11.15 -12.52 -5.02
CA GLY A 70 11.78 -11.21 -4.85
C GLY A 70 11.37 -10.56 -3.53
N ILE A 71 12.24 -9.68 -3.01
CA ILE A 71 11.91 -8.78 -1.90
C ILE A 71 11.94 -7.36 -2.45
N ALA A 72 10.97 -6.54 -2.11
CA ALA A 72 10.91 -5.14 -2.49
C ALA A 72 10.84 -4.27 -1.24
N ALA A 73 11.56 -3.16 -1.24
CA ALA A 73 11.42 -2.09 -0.26
C ALA A 73 10.78 -0.90 -0.95
N THR A 74 9.68 -0.39 -0.41
CA THR A 74 8.85 0.65 -1.02
C THR A 74 8.51 1.74 -0.02
N VAL A 75 8.27 2.94 -0.54
CA VAL A 75 7.86 4.11 0.23
C VAL A 75 6.43 4.49 -0.21
N PRO A 76 5.38 3.88 0.36
CA PRO A 76 4.01 4.22 0.01
C PRO A 76 3.66 5.65 0.43
N VAL A 77 3.14 6.41 -0.52
CA VAL A 77 2.52 7.73 -0.35
C VAL A 77 1.07 7.62 -0.77
N ARG A 78 0.15 7.88 0.15
CA ARG A 78 -1.30 7.78 -0.08
C ARG A 78 -1.96 9.14 0.10
N LEU A 79 -2.84 9.46 -0.84
CA LEU A 79 -3.81 10.53 -0.73
C LEU A 79 -5.19 9.90 -0.54
N SER A 80 -5.93 10.32 0.49
CA SER A 80 -7.30 9.90 0.73
C SER A 80 -8.25 11.10 0.67
N TYR A 81 -9.45 10.86 0.15
CA TYR A 81 -10.56 11.79 0.13
C TYR A 81 -11.78 11.15 0.78
N LEU A 82 -12.25 11.75 1.87
CA LEU A 82 -13.42 11.34 2.63
C LEU A 82 -14.67 11.99 2.07
N PHE A 83 -15.70 11.21 1.76
CA PHE A 83 -16.92 11.75 1.14
C PHE A 83 -17.81 12.53 2.10
N PHE A 84 -17.66 12.35 3.41
CA PHE A 84 -18.50 12.96 4.43
C PHE A 84 -17.69 13.97 5.25
N SER A 85 -18.15 15.24 5.28
CA SER A 85 -17.60 16.31 6.14
C SER A 85 -17.92 15.99 7.60
N ARG A 86 -17.00 16.31 8.51
CA ARG A 86 -17.06 15.92 9.92
C ARG A 86 -17.11 17.16 10.82
N PRO A 87 -18.08 17.28 11.74
CA PRO A 87 -18.00 18.25 12.82
C PRO A 87 -16.89 17.84 13.80
N ASP A 88 -16.18 18.82 14.38
CA ASP A 88 -14.99 18.65 15.24
C ASP A 88 -15.23 17.80 16.52
N ASP A 89 -16.48 17.43 16.83
CA ASP A 89 -16.92 16.85 18.09
C ASP A 89 -17.26 15.35 18.05
N GLN A 90 -17.20 14.67 16.90
CA GLN A 90 -17.50 13.24 16.77
C GLN A 90 -16.27 12.39 16.39
N LEU A 91 -16.18 11.18 16.97
CA LEU A 91 -15.13 10.16 16.77
C LEU A 91 -14.54 10.21 15.35
N ALA A 92 -13.31 10.72 15.27
CA ALA A 92 -12.81 11.52 14.16
C ALA A 92 -12.64 10.81 12.79
N ARG A 93 -12.99 9.51 12.63
CA ARG A 93 -12.50 8.72 11.49
C ARG A 93 -13.48 7.77 10.81
N ARG A 94 -14.80 7.83 11.04
CA ARG A 94 -15.75 6.92 10.36
C ARG A 94 -16.18 7.41 8.96
N GLY A 95 -16.33 6.50 7.99
CA GLY A 95 -16.92 6.80 6.68
C GLY A 95 -16.19 6.19 5.47
N LEU A 96 -16.81 6.37 4.29
CA LEU A 96 -16.24 5.98 2.99
C LEU A 96 -15.17 6.98 2.55
N ALA A 97 -14.06 6.46 2.02
CA ALA A 97 -12.99 7.23 1.43
C ALA A 97 -12.62 6.68 0.05
N LEU A 98 -12.26 7.58 -0.87
CA LEU A 98 -11.49 7.24 -2.05
C LEU A 98 -10.00 7.39 -1.68
N PHE A 99 -9.15 6.47 -2.11
CA PHE A 99 -7.71 6.64 -1.93
C PHE A 99 -6.95 6.36 -3.21
N PHE A 100 -5.88 7.12 -3.40
CA PHE A 100 -4.85 6.90 -4.40
C PHE A 100 -3.51 6.73 -3.68
N GLU A 101 -2.79 5.67 -4.00
CA GLU A 101 -1.50 5.36 -3.39
C GLU A 101 -0.46 5.13 -4.46
N LEU A 102 0.70 5.74 -4.27
CA LEU A 102 1.90 5.55 -5.07
C LEU A 102 3.00 4.99 -4.16
N ALA A 103 3.56 3.85 -4.52
CA ALA A 103 4.64 3.20 -3.78
C ALA A 103 5.85 3.01 -4.71
N PRO A 104 6.69 4.05 -4.89
CA PRO A 104 8.01 3.86 -5.48
C PRO A 104 8.88 3.00 -4.56
N GLY A 105 9.71 2.15 -5.15
CA GLY A 105 10.61 1.31 -4.39
C GLY A 105 11.64 0.60 -5.22
N VAL A 106 12.45 -0.19 -4.52
CA VAL A 106 13.49 -1.02 -5.09
C VAL A 106 13.19 -2.49 -4.90
N THR A 107 13.30 -3.28 -5.98
CA THR A 107 13.14 -4.73 -5.98
C THR A 107 14.49 -5.42 -5.99
N PHE A 108 14.70 -6.33 -5.05
CA PHE A 108 15.82 -7.23 -4.95
C PHE A 108 15.35 -8.63 -5.38
N ALA A 109 15.92 -9.15 -6.46
CA ALA A 109 15.65 -10.52 -6.89
C ALA A 109 16.35 -11.51 -5.94
N GLY A 110 15.56 -12.37 -5.29
CA GLY A 110 16.05 -13.47 -4.46
C GLY A 110 16.43 -14.67 -5.33
N GLY A 111 17.66 -14.66 -5.86
CA GLY A 111 18.27 -15.82 -6.49
C GLY A 111 17.90 -16.08 -7.96
N GLN A 112 18.70 -16.92 -8.62
CA GLN A 112 18.40 -17.42 -9.96
C GLN A 112 17.37 -18.55 -9.82
N GLY A 113 16.21 -18.43 -10.47
CA GLY A 113 15.30 -19.57 -10.65
C GLY A 113 16.00 -20.71 -11.40
N ARG A 114 15.45 -21.93 -11.35
CA ARG A 114 16.03 -23.14 -11.96
C ARG A 114 16.10 -23.13 -13.50
N GLY A 115 15.66 -22.06 -14.18
CA GLY A 115 15.84 -21.84 -15.61
C GLY A 115 16.29 -20.40 -15.83
N GLY A 116 17.50 -20.21 -16.35
CA GLY A 116 18.17 -18.92 -16.37
C GLY A 116 17.41 -17.80 -17.05
N ALA A 117 17.28 -16.68 -16.34
CA ALA A 117 17.47 -15.29 -16.77
C ALA A 117 17.02 -14.44 -15.58
N ARG A 118 17.91 -13.60 -15.05
CA ARG A 118 17.46 -12.51 -14.18
C ARG A 118 16.50 -11.65 -15.01
N PRO A 119 15.27 -11.32 -14.56
CA PRO A 119 14.51 -10.29 -15.24
C PRO A 119 15.38 -9.03 -15.21
N PHE A 120 15.91 -8.66 -16.38
CA PHE A 120 16.72 -7.46 -16.58
C PHE A 120 15.74 -6.28 -16.58
N GLY A 121 15.41 -5.83 -15.39
CA GLY A 121 14.62 -4.62 -15.16
C GLY A 121 15.40 -3.67 -14.27
N PRO A 122 15.22 -2.34 -14.41
CA PRO A 122 15.75 -1.41 -13.42
C PRO A 122 15.26 -1.87 -12.03
N PRO A 123 16.09 -1.77 -10.98
CA PRO A 123 15.67 -2.15 -9.64
C PRO A 123 14.49 -1.31 -9.15
N LEU A 124 14.13 -0.24 -9.87
CA LEU A 124 13.04 0.67 -9.55
C LEU A 124 11.70 0.10 -10.03
N ALA A 125 10.81 -0.15 -9.07
CA ALA A 125 9.41 -0.46 -9.32
C ALA A 125 8.55 0.67 -8.75
N VAL A 126 7.49 1.04 -9.47
CA VAL A 126 6.48 1.96 -8.98
C VAL A 126 5.15 1.26 -9.05
N THR A 127 4.51 1.08 -7.89
CA THR A 127 3.16 0.55 -7.79
C THR A 127 2.20 1.70 -7.57
N ALA A 128 1.09 1.70 -8.31
CA ALA A 128 -0.01 2.63 -8.09
C ALA A 128 -1.27 1.84 -7.75
N VAL A 129 -1.99 2.27 -6.71
CA VAL A 129 -3.25 1.66 -6.27
C VAL A 129 -4.30 2.76 -6.19
N LEU A 130 -5.46 2.51 -6.80
CA LEU A 130 -6.65 3.33 -6.64
C LEU A 130 -7.73 2.43 -6.05
N GLY A 131 -8.40 2.91 -5.00
CA GLY A 131 -9.42 2.10 -4.34
C GLY A 131 -10.41 2.90 -3.51
N LEU A 132 -11.42 2.19 -3.04
CA LEU A 132 -12.37 2.67 -2.05
C LEU A 132 -12.05 1.98 -0.73
N SER A 133 -12.08 2.73 0.36
CA SER A 133 -11.93 2.20 1.71
C SER A 133 -13.10 2.65 2.59
N TYR A 134 -13.34 1.87 3.64
CA TYR A 134 -14.26 2.23 4.70
C TYR A 134 -13.49 2.28 6.01
N VAL A 135 -13.50 3.45 6.64
CA VAL A 135 -12.86 3.66 7.94
C VAL A 135 -13.96 3.62 9.01
N TRP A 136 -13.73 2.91 10.11
CA TRP A 136 -14.81 2.51 11.03
C TRP A 136 -14.53 2.77 12.51
N TRP A 137 -13.35 3.31 12.86
CA TRP A 137 -13.00 3.66 14.23
C TRP A 137 -13.41 5.09 14.59
#